data_AF-A0A8T1TJ44-F1
#
_entry.id   AF-A0A8T1TJ44-F1
#
_cell.length_a   1.000
_cell.length_b   1.000
_cell.length_c   1.000
_cell.angle_alpha   90.00
_cell.angle_beta   90.00
_cell.angle_gamma   90.00
#
_symmetry.space_group_name_H-M   'P 1'
#
loop_
_entity.id
_entity.type
_entity.pdbx_description
1 polymer ?
#
loop_
_entity_poly.entity_id
_entity_poly.type
_entity_poly.pdbx_seq_one_letter_code
_entity_poly.pdbx_strand_id
1 'polypeptide(L)'
;MPCVRASFKAFASAQDLCDTLAAFNNLLADCGLNGVDMKEPWHVYYHIRAAVYSTLGFRHKQLFRLLDARFNLDVYKQRPATNKRVCIVGAGPVGLRAAVELALLGGSVSVLEKRTKFSRENRLHL
;
A
#
# COMPACT_ATOMS: atom_id res chain seq x y z
N MET A 1 -17.89 16.25 -3.90
CA MET A 1 -16.91 15.16 -4.03
C MET A 1 -15.76 15.44 -3.08
N PRO A 2 -15.37 14.51 -2.18
CA PRO A 2 -14.17 14.68 -1.38
C PRO A 2 -12.98 14.94 -2.30
N CYS A 3 -12.08 15.85 -1.94
CA CYS A 3 -10.84 16.02 -2.69
C CYS A 3 -9.92 14.83 -2.39
N VAL A 4 -9.10 14.40 -3.36
CA VAL A 4 -8.08 13.32 -3.22
C VAL A 4 -7.27 13.42 -1.92
N ARG A 5 -6.97 14.65 -1.48
CA ARG A 5 -6.30 14.94 -0.20
C ARG A 5 -7.10 14.46 1.02
N ALA A 6 -8.41 14.66 1.04
CA ALA A 6 -9.28 14.26 2.14
C ALA A 6 -9.36 12.74 2.25
N SER A 7 -9.52 12.04 1.11
CA SER A 7 -9.57 10.57 1.09
C SER A 7 -8.22 9.95 1.48
N PHE A 8 -7.10 10.55 1.07
CA PHE A 8 -5.78 10.12 1.55
C PHE A 8 -5.63 10.31 3.07
N LYS A 9 -6.10 11.45 3.61
CA LYS A 9 -6.07 11.69 5.06
C LYS A 9 -6.91 10.65 5.81
N ALA A 10 -8.12 10.35 5.31
CA ALA A 10 -9.00 9.35 5.91
C ALA A 10 -8.34 7.97 5.92
N PHE A 11 -7.72 7.57 4.80
CA PHE A 11 -6.94 6.33 4.71
C PHE A 11 -5.79 6.30 5.72
N ALA A 12 -5.01 7.38 5.80
CA ALA A 12 -3.86 7.46 6.70
C ALA A 12 -4.24 7.51 8.18
N SER A 13 -5.48 7.88 8.51
CA SER A 13 -5.98 7.97 9.90
C SER A 13 -6.85 6.80 10.34
N ALA A 14 -7.20 5.87 9.44
CA ALA A 14 -8.01 4.71 9.76
C ALA A 14 -7.33 3.83 10.83
N GLN A 15 -8.11 3.31 11.77
CA GLN A 15 -7.59 2.59 12.94
C GLN A 15 -7.92 1.09 12.96
N ASP A 16 -8.85 0.64 12.12
CA ASP A 16 -9.18 -0.76 11.94
C ASP A 16 -9.14 -1.18 10.46
N LEU A 17 -9.21 -2.49 10.24
CA LEU A 17 -9.08 -3.07 8.91
C LEU A 17 -10.23 -2.68 7.98
N CYS A 18 -11.47 -2.66 8.47
CA CYS A 18 -12.64 -2.36 7.65
C CYS A 18 -12.59 -0.91 7.17
N ASP A 19 -12.33 0.01 8.09
CA ASP A 19 -12.21 1.44 7.77
C ASP A 19 -11.01 1.72 6.87
N THR A 20 -9.88 1.04 7.10
CA THR A 20 -8.69 1.17 6.24
C THR A 20 -9.00 0.74 4.80
N LEU A 21 -9.68 -0.39 4.61
CA LEU A 21 -10.04 -0.89 3.28
C LEU A 21 -11.07 0.02 2.60
N ALA A 22 -12.09 0.47 3.32
CA ALA A 22 -13.10 1.39 2.79
C ALA A 22 -12.48 2.73 2.38
N ALA A 23 -11.65 3.33 3.24
CA ALA A 23 -10.96 4.57 2.96
C ALA A 23 -9.96 4.44 1.79
N PHE A 24 -9.28 3.30 1.67
CA PHE A 24 -8.39 3.03 0.54
C PHE A 24 -9.16 2.91 -0.78
N ASN A 25 -10.31 2.24 -0.80
CA ASN A 25 -11.16 2.15 -1.99
C ASN A 25 -11.68 3.53 -2.43
N ASN A 26 -12.05 4.39 -1.47
CA ASN A 26 -12.43 5.78 -1.77
C ASN A 26 -11.25 6.59 -2.32
N LEU A 27 -10.04 6.39 -1.79
CA LEU A 27 -8.83 7.01 -2.32
C LEU A 27 -8.55 6.55 -3.77
N LEU A 28 -8.69 5.26 -4.07
CA LEU A 28 -8.54 4.75 -5.44
C LEU A 28 -9.55 5.38 -6.38
N ALA A 29 -10.81 5.50 -5.95
CA ALA A 29 -11.87 6.15 -6.73
C ALA A 29 -11.53 7.62 -7.03
N ASP A 30 -11.13 8.39 -6.02
CA ASP A 30 -10.78 9.81 -6.18
C ASP A 30 -9.50 10.00 -7.01
N CYS A 31 -8.58 9.03 -7.00
CA CYS A 31 -7.41 9.00 -7.86
C CYS A 31 -7.71 8.55 -9.31
N GLY A 32 -8.96 8.23 -9.64
CA GLY A 32 -9.36 7.75 -10.97
C GLY A 32 -8.87 6.35 -11.29
N LEU A 33 -8.64 5.51 -10.26
CA LEU A 33 -8.11 4.14 -10.40
C LEU A 33 -9.18 3.06 -10.38
N ASN A 34 -10.46 3.43 -10.29
CA ASN A 34 -11.57 2.46 -10.33
C ASN A 34 -11.66 1.78 -11.70
N GLY A 35 -11.56 0.45 -11.71
CA GLY A 35 -11.67 -0.36 -12.93
C GLY A 35 -10.42 -0.35 -13.82
N VAL A 36 -9.30 0.20 -13.34
CA VAL A 36 -8.04 0.18 -14.09
C VAL A 36 -7.34 -1.16 -13.88
N ASP A 37 -7.22 -1.95 -14.95
CA ASP A 37 -6.37 -3.14 -14.94
C ASP A 37 -4.90 -2.73 -15.04
N MET A 38 -4.26 -2.58 -13.87
CA MET A 38 -2.83 -2.30 -13.81
C MET A 38 -2.05 -3.60 -13.91
N LYS A 39 -1.45 -3.85 -15.08
CA LYS A 39 -0.52 -4.97 -15.32
C LYS A 39 0.61 -5.03 -14.29
N GLU A 40 0.96 -3.88 -13.73
CA GLU A 40 2.07 -3.71 -12.81
C GLU A 40 1.59 -3.03 -11.51
N PRO A 41 1.56 -3.74 -10.37
CA PRO A 41 1.00 -3.23 -9.11
C PRO A 41 1.63 -1.92 -8.60
N TRP A 42 2.89 -1.64 -8.95
CA TRP A 42 3.58 -0.40 -8.54
C TRP A 42 3.05 0.85 -9.24
N HIS A 43 2.35 0.74 -10.36
CA HIS A 43 1.69 1.90 -10.96
C HIS A 43 0.66 2.51 -10.01
N VAL A 44 -0.04 1.69 -9.20
CA VAL A 44 -0.98 2.20 -8.19
C VAL A 44 -0.28 3.17 -7.24
N TYR A 45 0.92 2.81 -6.76
CA TYR A 45 1.72 3.66 -5.89
C TYR A 45 2.07 5.00 -6.56
N TYR A 46 2.61 4.96 -7.79
CA TYR A 46 3.02 6.18 -8.49
C TYR A 46 1.83 7.07 -8.84
N HIS A 47 0.68 6.50 -9.21
CA HIS A 47 -0.54 7.24 -9.49
C HIS A 47 -1.10 7.92 -8.24
N ILE A 48 -1.23 7.18 -7.13
CA ILE A 48 -1.67 7.78 -5.85
C ILE A 48 -0.71 8.91 -5.46
N ARG A 49 0.60 8.65 -5.47
CA ARG A 49 1.64 9.64 -5.14
C ARG A 49 1.49 10.90 -6.00
N ALA A 50 1.39 10.77 -7.32
CA ALA A 50 1.24 11.90 -8.22
C ALA A 50 -0.01 12.74 -7.90
N ALA A 51 -1.13 12.08 -7.56
CA ALA A 51 -2.39 12.74 -7.25
C ALA A 51 -2.38 13.46 -5.89
N VAL A 52 -1.70 12.91 -4.87
CA VAL A 52 -1.74 13.47 -3.51
C VAL A 52 -0.56 14.39 -3.20
N TYR A 53 0.64 14.14 -3.72
CA TYR A 53 1.90 14.62 -3.13
C TYR A 53 1.98 16.14 -2.98
N SER A 54 1.58 16.91 -4.00
CA SER A 54 1.61 18.38 -3.95
C SER A 54 0.72 18.96 -2.84
N THR A 55 -0.37 18.27 -2.51
CA THR A 55 -1.40 18.69 -1.55
C THR A 55 -1.12 18.29 -0.10
N LEU A 56 -0.10 17.45 0.12
CA LEU A 56 0.22 16.88 1.43
C LEU A 56 1.11 17.79 2.31
N GLY A 57 0.90 17.68 3.62
CA GLY A 57 1.79 18.27 4.62
C GLY A 57 3.10 17.50 4.76
N PHE A 58 4.08 18.11 5.45
CA PHE A 58 5.46 17.60 5.57
C PHE A 58 5.54 16.13 6.02
N ARG A 59 4.80 15.75 7.07
CA ARG A 59 4.76 14.38 7.61
C ARG A 59 4.40 13.33 6.56
N HIS A 60 3.39 13.58 5.74
CA HIS A 60 2.97 12.64 4.70
C HIS A 60 3.88 12.67 3.48
N LYS A 61 4.45 13.83 3.13
CA LYS A 61 5.51 13.89 2.10
C LYS A 61 6.73 13.06 2.50
N GLN A 62 7.07 13.02 3.79
CA GLN A 62 8.16 12.19 4.29
C GLN A 62 7.91 10.68 4.09
N LEU A 63 6.66 10.21 4.25
CA LEU A 63 6.30 8.82 3.95
C LEU A 63 6.66 8.45 2.50
N PHE A 64 6.23 9.26 1.54
CA PHE A 64 6.54 9.01 0.12
C PHE A 64 8.04 9.07 -0.16
N ARG A 65 8.78 9.98 0.48
CA ARG A 65 10.26 10.02 0.34
C ARG A 65 10.93 8.74 0.84
N LEU A 66 10.47 8.18 1.96
CA LEU A 66 11.01 6.93 2.49
C LEU A 66 10.68 5.73 1.57
N LEU A 67 9.45 5.69 1.04
CA LEU A 67 9.04 4.68 0.07
C LEU A 67 9.83 4.79 -1.24
N ASP A 68 10.02 6.01 -1.77
CA ASP A 68 10.82 6.28 -2.96
C ASP A 68 12.29 5.87 -2.75
N ALA A 69 12.89 6.24 -1.61
CA ALA A 69 14.26 5.89 -1.28
C ALA A 69 14.44 4.37 -1.25
N ARG A 70 13.48 3.66 -0.66
CA ARG A 70 13.48 2.20 -0.64
C ARG A 70 13.32 1.62 -2.04
N PHE A 71 12.35 2.08 -2.82
CA PHE A 71 12.09 1.60 -4.18
C PHE A 71 13.30 1.79 -5.11
N ASN A 72 14.14 2.79 -4.84
CA ASN A 72 15.34 3.10 -5.60
C ASN A 72 16.60 2.31 -5.18
N LEU A 73 16.52 1.40 -4.21
CA LEU A 73 17.62 0.48 -3.92
C LEU A 73 17.81 -0.51 -5.07
N ASP A 74 19.06 -0.88 -5.37
CA ASP A 74 19.40 -1.66 -6.55
C ASP A 74 18.73 -3.04 -6.59
N VAL A 75 18.53 -3.66 -5.42
CA VAL A 75 17.82 -4.93 -5.28
C VAL A 75 16.37 -4.87 -5.79
N TYR A 76 15.70 -3.72 -5.67
CA TYR A 76 14.32 -3.55 -6.13
C TYR A 76 14.24 -3.01 -7.56
N LYS A 77 15.21 -2.21 -8.01
CA LYS A 77 15.29 -1.74 -9.40
C LYS A 77 15.36 -2.87 -10.41
N GLN A 78 16.04 -3.97 -10.07
CA GLN A 78 16.15 -5.15 -10.93
C GLN A 78 14.85 -5.94 -11.07
N ARG A 79 13.87 -5.69 -10.18
CA ARG A 79 12.55 -6.35 -10.14
C ARG A 79 12.64 -7.87 -10.36
N PRO A 80 13.44 -8.61 -9.57
CA PRO A 80 13.73 -10.03 -9.83
C PRO A 80 12.51 -10.96 -9.71
N ALA A 81 11.42 -10.49 -9.09
CA ALA A 81 10.16 -11.21 -8.96
C ALA A 81 9.14 -10.84 -10.06
N THR A 82 9.54 -10.11 -11.11
CA THR A 82 8.66 -9.83 -12.27
C THR A 82 8.06 -11.13 -12.82
N ASN A 83 6.78 -11.09 -13.19
CA ASN A 83 5.98 -12.24 -13.66
C ASN A 83 5.79 -13.37 -12.63
N LYS A 84 6.24 -13.22 -11.38
CA LYS A 84 5.95 -14.18 -10.31
C LYS A 84 4.61 -13.84 -9.67
N ARG A 85 3.73 -14.85 -9.60
CA ARG A 85 2.48 -14.79 -8.84
C ARG A 85 2.71 -15.43 -7.48
N VAL A 86 2.47 -14.68 -6.41
CA VAL A 86 2.74 -15.13 -5.04
C VAL A 86 1.49 -15.00 -4.19
N CYS A 87 1.10 -16.10 -3.54
CA CYS A 87 0.03 -16.12 -2.55
C CYS A 87 0.63 -16.17 -1.15
N ILE A 88 0.35 -15.18 -0.32
CA ILE A 88 0.75 -15.13 1.08
C ILE A 88 -0.46 -15.50 1.94
N VAL A 89 -0.29 -16.50 2.81
CA VAL A 89 -1.34 -16.94 3.72
C VAL A 89 -1.07 -16.37 5.11
N GLY A 90 -1.90 -15.43 5.53
CA GLY A 90 -1.85 -14.73 6.81
C GLY A 90 -1.43 -13.27 6.69
N ALA A 91 -2.28 -12.36 7.15
CA ALA A 91 -2.02 -10.92 7.21
C ALA A 91 -1.45 -10.47 8.57
N GLY A 92 -0.68 -11.34 9.24
CA GLY A 92 0.11 -10.96 10.40
C GLY A 92 1.30 -10.07 10.02
N PRO A 93 2.04 -9.51 11.01
CA PRO A 93 3.16 -8.60 10.73
C PRO A 93 4.19 -9.16 9.75
N VAL A 94 4.59 -10.43 9.91
CA VAL A 94 5.57 -11.10 9.04
C VAL A 94 5.01 -11.32 7.63
N GLY A 95 3.73 -11.73 7.51
CA GLY A 95 3.09 -11.95 6.21
C GLY A 95 2.95 -10.66 5.41
N LEU A 96 2.48 -9.58 6.05
CA LEU A 96 2.41 -8.25 5.44
C LEU A 96 3.80 -7.71 5.08
N ARG A 97 4.80 -7.95 5.94
CA ARG A 97 6.19 -7.57 5.66
C ARG A 97 6.74 -8.28 4.42
N ALA A 98 6.48 -9.57 4.27
CA ALA A 98 6.84 -10.34 3.08
C ALA A 98 6.08 -9.86 1.84
N ALA A 99 4.79 -9.51 1.98
CA ALA A 99 3.99 -8.97 0.89
C ALA A 99 4.59 -7.68 0.33
N VAL A 100 5.01 -6.77 1.22
CA VAL A 100 5.69 -5.53 0.83
C VAL A 100 6.99 -5.82 0.09
N GLU A 101 7.85 -6.73 0.57
CA GLU A 101 9.09 -7.08 -0.14
C GLU A 101 8.83 -7.64 -1.52
N LEU A 102 7.92 -8.61 -1.63
CA LEU A 102 7.63 -9.27 -2.90
C LEU A 102 7.01 -8.30 -3.91
N ALA A 103 6.17 -7.36 -3.45
CA ALA A 103 5.65 -6.29 -4.30
C ALA A 103 6.76 -5.34 -4.78
N LEU A 104 7.71 -4.96 -3.90
CA LEU A 104 8.87 -4.14 -4.28
C LEU A 104 9.80 -4.86 -5.26
N LEU A 105 9.94 -6.19 -5.13
CA LEU A 105 10.72 -7.02 -6.04
C LEU A 105 10.02 -7.25 -7.40
N GLY A 106 8.82 -6.72 -7.62
CA GLY A 106 8.08 -6.80 -8.89
C GLY A 106 7.06 -7.94 -8.98
N GLY A 107 6.78 -8.64 -7.87
CA GLY A 107 5.82 -9.74 -7.84
C GLY A 107 4.36 -9.30 -7.88
N SER A 108 3.52 -10.13 -8.49
CA SER A 108 2.05 -10.06 -8.34
C SER A 108 1.66 -10.79 -7.06
N VAL A 109 1.35 -10.04 -6.01
CA VAL A 109 1.15 -10.57 -4.65
C VAL A 109 -0.32 -10.52 -4.27
N SER A 110 -0.85 -11.67 -3.82
CA SER A 110 -2.16 -11.77 -3.17
C SER A 110 -1.97 -12.20 -1.73
N VAL A 111 -2.68 -11.55 -0.79
CA VAL A 111 -2.66 -11.90 0.63
C VAL A 111 -4.03 -12.47 1.01
N LEU A 112 -4.05 -13.67 1.58
CA LEU A 112 -5.25 -14.31 2.11
C LEU A 112 -5.21 -14.28 3.62
N GLU A 113 -6.28 -13.79 4.26
CA GLU A 113 -6.42 -13.77 5.71
C GLU A 113 -7.82 -14.28 6.08
N LYS A 114 -7.87 -15.13 7.12
CA LYS A 114 -9.13 -15.70 7.61
C LYS A 114 -9.94 -14.67 8.39
N ARG A 115 -9.28 -13.80 9.16
CA ARG A 115 -9.92 -12.82 10.03
C ARG A 115 -10.28 -11.55 9.27
N THR A 116 -11.40 -10.94 9.64
CA THR A 116 -11.83 -9.64 9.11
C THR A 116 -11.37 -8.46 9.95
N LYS A 117 -10.58 -8.70 11.01
CA LYS A 117 -10.09 -7.66 11.93
C LYS A 117 -8.75 -8.00 12.57
N PHE A 118 -7.94 -6.99 12.81
CA PHE A 118 -6.82 -7.05 13.74
C PHE A 118 -7.33 -6.77 15.15
N SER A 119 -7.05 -7.67 16.09
CA SER A 119 -7.67 -7.64 17.45
C SER A 119 -6.71 -8.03 18.57
N ARG A 120 -5.42 -8.22 18.25
CA ARG A 120 -4.43 -8.63 19.23
C ARG A 120 -3.81 -7.39 19.86
N GLU A 121 -3.99 -7.24 21.16
CA GLU A 121 -3.40 -6.14 21.95
C GLU A 121 -2.07 -6.52 22.63
N ASN A 122 -1.61 -7.77 22.43
CA ASN A 122 -0.34 -8.22 22.98
C ASN A 122 0.80 -7.39 22.40
N ARG A 123 1.63 -6.81 23.27
CA ARG A 123 2.78 -6.00 22.85
C ARG A 123 3.93 -6.91 22.43
N LEU A 124 4.57 -6.56 21.32
CA LEU A 124 5.82 -7.14 20.89
C LEU A 124 6.96 -6.23 21.33
N HIS A 125 8.00 -6.79 21.95
CA HIS A 125 9.25 -6.07 22.16
C HIS A 125 10.05 -6.08 20.84
N LEU A 126 10.49 -4.91 20.39
CA LEU A 126 11.16 -4.68 19.11
C LEU A 126 12.61 -4.28 19.33
#